data_AF-C4XVE1-F1
#
_entry.id   AF-C4XVE1-F1
#
_cell.length_a   1.000
_cell.length_b   1.000
_cell.length_c   1.000
_cell.angle_alpha   90.00
_cell.angle_beta   90.00
_cell.angle_gamma   90.00
#
_symmetry.space_group_name_H-M   'P 1'
#
loop_
_entity.id
_entity.type
_entity.pdbx_description
1 polymer ?
#
loop_
_entity_poly.entity_id
_entity_poly.type
_entity_poly.pdbx_seq_one_letter_code
_entity_poly.pdbx_strand_id
1 'polypeptide(L)'
;MYGQNLTVQNFFNSSVPVSVQATFPYKFVVSKFLQPGAYDLVGYIVYEIDQHPYQNVFYNGTIEVVEAGGLLSVESVFLITLGFALLGLFGLWAYGQVQQLSKKTKKAPKVELGTGTTDANIDEWLEGTSFVQRSKSKKKQT
;
A
#
# COMPACT_ATOMS: atom_id res chain seq x y z
N MET A 1 0.78 -15.49 36.48
CA MET A 1 2.09 -15.93 37.02
C MET A 1 3.11 -14.90 36.60
N TYR A 2 3.68 -14.14 37.53
CA TYR A 2 4.68 -13.12 37.20
C TYR A 2 6.00 -13.83 36.86
N GLY A 3 6.42 -13.75 35.59
CA GLY A 3 7.69 -14.32 35.15
C GLY A 3 8.84 -13.45 35.59
N GLN A 4 9.87 -14.04 36.19
CA GLN A 4 11.12 -13.37 36.51
C GLN A 4 12.20 -13.85 35.54
N ASN A 5 13.10 -12.95 35.17
CA ASN A 5 14.25 -13.26 34.33
C ASN A 5 15.53 -12.86 35.05
N LEU A 6 16.39 -13.83 35.34
CA LEU A 6 17.63 -13.64 36.08
C LEU A 6 18.82 -13.85 35.13
N THR A 7 19.62 -12.81 34.91
CA THR A 7 20.89 -12.91 34.20
C THR A 7 22.04 -12.61 35.15
N VAL A 8 23.02 -13.51 35.26
CA VAL A 8 24.22 -13.29 36.07
C VAL A 8 25.39 -13.01 35.14
N GLN A 9 26.15 -11.95 35.43
CA GLN A 9 27.38 -11.62 34.71
C GLN A 9 28.55 -11.61 35.68
N ASN A 10 29.55 -12.44 35.39
CA ASN A 10 30.80 -12.47 36.15
C ASN A 10 31.82 -11.53 35.50
N PHE A 11 32.46 -10.69 36.32
CA PHE A 11 33.52 -9.79 35.87
C PHE A 11 34.88 -10.37 36.23
N PHE A 12 35.68 -10.76 35.23
CA PHE A 12 37.04 -11.27 35.43
C PHE A 12 38.02 -10.10 35.61
N ASN A 13 38.99 -10.24 36.53
CA ASN A 13 39.98 -9.20 36.87
C ASN A 13 39.38 -7.83 37.24
N SER A 14 38.31 -7.84 38.03
CA SER A 14 37.46 -6.69 38.35
C SER A 14 37.79 -6.00 39.67
N SER A 15 39.05 -6.08 40.13
CA SER A 15 39.47 -5.41 41.37
C SER A 15 39.46 -3.90 41.20
N VAL A 16 38.74 -3.22 42.08
CA VAL A 16 38.65 -1.75 42.11
C VAL A 16 39.39 -1.27 43.35
N PRO A 17 40.45 -0.46 43.21
CA PRO A 17 41.15 0.12 44.35
C PRO A 17 40.23 0.99 45.22
N VAL A 18 40.58 1.12 46.49
CA VAL A 18 39.87 2.00 47.42
C VAL A 18 39.91 3.44 46.90
N SER A 19 38.79 4.15 47.01
CA SER A 19 38.63 5.54 46.56
C SER A 19 38.74 5.75 45.04
N VAL A 20 38.67 4.68 44.24
CA VAL A 20 38.58 4.75 42.77
C VAL A 20 37.19 4.32 42.32
N GLN A 21 36.65 4.98 41.30
CA GLN A 21 35.40 4.58 40.66
C GLN A 21 35.68 3.74 39.40
N ALA A 22 34.94 2.65 39.24
CA ALA A 22 34.95 1.83 38.03
C ALA A 22 33.52 1.69 37.48
N THR A 23 33.42 1.51 36.16
CA THR A 23 32.14 1.29 35.47
C THR A 23 32.18 -0.07 34.81
N PHE A 24 31.17 -0.90 35.10
CA PHE A 24 31.04 -2.25 34.54
C PHE A 24 29.82 -2.32 33.62
N PRO A 25 30.00 -2.63 32.32
CA PRO A 25 28.87 -2.74 31.41
C PRO A 25 28.11 -4.04 31.64
N TYR A 26 26.86 -3.94 32.09
CA TYR A 26 25.98 -5.08 32.29
C TYR A 26 25.09 -5.32 31.07
N LYS A 27 25.18 -6.53 30.50
CA LYS A 27 24.33 -6.97 29.39
C LYS A 27 23.38 -8.05 29.88
N PHE A 28 22.10 -7.86 29.59
CA PHE A 28 21.07 -8.84 29.87
C PHE A 28 20.24 -9.12 28.62
N VAL A 29 19.56 -10.26 28.62
CA VAL A 29 18.64 -10.64 27.55
C VAL A 29 17.30 -10.94 28.18
N VAL A 30 16.23 -10.44 27.57
CA VAL A 30 14.85 -10.69 27.99
C VAL A 30 14.45 -12.11 27.58
N SER A 31 13.87 -12.88 28.50
CA SER A 31 13.32 -14.20 28.22
C SER A 31 12.19 -14.10 27.18
N LYS A 32 12.23 -14.93 26.15
CA LYS A 32 11.19 -15.02 25.10
C LYS A 32 9.81 -15.44 25.62
N PHE A 33 9.74 -15.92 26.86
CA PHE A 33 8.49 -16.33 27.51
C PHE A 33 7.85 -15.21 28.32
N LEU A 34 8.51 -14.06 28.44
CA LEU A 34 7.91 -12.88 29.04
C LEU A 34 6.85 -12.31 28.09
N GLN A 35 5.68 -11.99 28.65
CA GLN A 35 4.63 -11.32 27.90
C GLN A 35 5.06 -9.87 27.61
N PRO A 36 4.61 -9.28 26.49
CA PRO A 36 4.83 -7.85 26.24
C PRO A 36 4.26 -7.00 27.38
N GLY A 37 5.01 -5.99 27.83
CA GLY A 37 4.61 -5.11 28.92
C GLY A 37 5.78 -4.43 29.62
N ALA A 38 5.46 -3.62 30.62
CA ALA A 38 6.42 -2.93 31.46
C ALA A 38 6.91 -3.84 32.60
N TYR A 39 8.22 -3.93 32.77
CA TYR A 39 8.88 -4.71 33.82
C TYR A 39 9.88 -3.86 34.57
N ASP A 40 9.95 -4.03 35.90
CA ASP A 40 10.99 -3.40 36.69
C ASP A 40 12.35 -4.08 36.46
N LEU A 41 13.38 -3.26 36.27
CA LEU A 41 14.76 -3.71 36.19
C LEU A 41 15.44 -3.50 37.54
N VAL A 42 15.66 -4.62 38.23
CA VAL A 42 16.37 -4.64 39.52
C VAL A 42 17.71 -5.33 39.33
N GLY A 43 18.79 -4.58 39.55
CA GLY A 43 20.15 -5.11 39.55
C GLY A 43 20.70 -5.18 40.96
N TYR A 44 21.57 -6.15 41.21
CA TYR A 44 22.42 -6.13 42.39
C TYR A 44 23.83 -6.53 41.99
N ILE A 45 24.80 -5.96 42.69
CA ILE A 45 26.21 -6.32 42.56
C ILE A 45 26.64 -7.00 43.84
N VAL A 46 27.34 -8.12 43.69
CA VAL A 46 28.02 -8.81 44.78
C VAL A 46 29.52 -8.55 44.60
N TYR A 47 30.17 -8.10 45.66
CA TYR A 47 31.60 -7.79 45.66
C TYR A 47 32.23 -8.20 46.99
N GLU A 48 33.55 -8.22 47.05
CA GLU A 48 34.31 -8.66 48.21
C GLU A 48 35.24 -7.54 48.68
N ILE A 49 35.29 -7.30 49.99
CA ILE A 49 36.29 -6.43 50.65
C ILE A 49 36.88 -7.23 51.80
N ASP A 50 38.22 -7.31 51.87
CA ASP A 50 38.95 -8.01 52.93
C ASP A 50 38.42 -9.43 53.19
N GLN A 51 38.14 -10.22 52.15
CA GLN A 51 37.59 -11.58 52.23
C GLN A 51 36.15 -11.70 52.75
N HIS A 52 35.44 -10.58 52.87
CA HIS A 52 34.05 -10.55 53.27
C HIS A 52 33.15 -10.17 52.08
N PRO A 53 32.10 -10.96 51.79
CA PRO A 53 31.17 -10.65 50.71
C PRO A 53 30.18 -9.55 51.13
N TYR A 54 29.90 -8.65 50.20
CA TYR A 54 28.93 -7.58 50.32
C TYR A 54 28.01 -7.58 49.10
N GLN A 55 26.78 -7.11 49.29
CA GLN A 55 25.81 -6.95 48.23
C GLN A 55 25.23 -5.54 48.27
N ASN A 56 25.14 -4.92 47.10
CA ASN A 56 24.41 -3.67 46.94
C ASN A 56 23.35 -3.82 45.84
N VAL A 57 22.13 -3.40 46.15
CA VAL A 57 21.00 -3.42 45.21
C VAL A 57 20.86 -2.05 44.60
N PHE A 58 20.84 -1.99 43.27
CA PHE A 58 20.55 -0.78 42.53
C PHE A 58 19.28 -0.99 41.71
N TYR A 59 18.27 -0.18 42.01
CA TYR A 59 17.09 -0.06 41.16
C TYR A 59 17.43 0.83 39.98
N ASN A 60 17.17 0.37 38.75
CA ASN A 60 17.46 1.19 37.57
C ASN A 60 16.33 1.12 36.54
N GLY A 61 15.16 1.58 36.99
CA GLY A 61 14.04 1.93 36.13
C GLY A 61 13.20 0.75 35.64
N THR A 62 12.38 1.06 34.66
CA THR A 62 11.41 0.14 34.05
C THR A 62 11.81 -0.08 32.61
N ILE A 63 11.82 -1.33 32.17
CA ILE A 63 12.04 -1.72 30.77
C ILE A 63 10.70 -2.12 30.15
N GLU A 64 10.52 -1.77 28.88
CA GLU A 64 9.38 -2.21 28.10
C GLU A 64 9.79 -3.41 27.25
N VAL A 65 9.15 -4.54 27.53
CA VAL A 65 9.28 -5.75 26.71
C VAL A 65 8.24 -5.65 25.61
N VAL A 66 8.71 -5.58 24.37
CA VAL A 66 7.84 -5.58 23.19
C VAL A 66 7.92 -6.93 22.49
N GLU A 67 6.83 -7.34 21.85
CA GLU A 67 6.86 -8.50 20.98
C GLU A 67 7.75 -8.20 19.77
N ALA A 68 8.72 -9.08 19.50
CA ALA A 68 9.53 -8.94 18.30
C ALA A 68 8.64 -9.12 17.08
N GLY A 69 8.41 -8.04 16.32
CA GLY A 69 7.60 -8.07 15.10
C GLY A 69 8.14 -9.11 14.12
N GLY A 70 7.42 -10.22 13.96
CA GLY A 70 7.75 -11.28 13.03
C GLY A 70 7.20 -11.02 11.63
N LEU A 71 7.70 -11.75 10.63
CA LEU A 71 7.14 -11.75 9.26
C LEU A 71 5.66 -12.19 9.20
N LEU A 72 5.17 -12.86 10.25
CA LEU A 72 3.76 -13.23 10.45
C LEU A 72 3.02 -12.26 11.39
N SER A 73 3.47 -11.01 11.50
CA SER A 73 2.67 -9.98 12.19
C SER A 73 1.38 -9.71 11.40
N VAL A 74 0.31 -9.31 12.11
CA VAL A 74 -0.98 -8.94 11.50
C VAL A 74 -0.79 -7.89 10.41
N GLU A 75 0.10 -6.93 10.65
CA GLU A 75 0.46 -5.87 9.71
C GLU A 75 1.10 -6.44 8.44
N SER A 76 2.03 -7.39 8.58
CA SER A 76 2.70 -8.04 7.45
C SER A 76 1.70 -8.83 6.60
N VAL A 77 0.83 -9.61 7.24
CA VAL A 77 -0.23 -10.36 6.53
C VAL A 77 -1.17 -9.39 5.82
N PHE A 78 -1.62 -8.33 6.49
CA PHE A 78 -2.49 -7.31 5.91
C PHE A 78 -1.87 -6.65 4.68
N LEU A 79 -0.62 -6.19 4.76
CA LEU A 79 0.06 -5.52 3.65
C LEU A 79 0.31 -6.46 2.46
N ILE A 80 0.67 -7.72 2.72
CA ILE A 80 0.86 -8.72 1.66
C ILE A 80 -0.48 -9.00 0.97
N THR A 81 -1.55 -9.26 1.72
CA THR A 81 -2.88 -9.50 1.16
C THR A 81 -3.39 -8.28 0.38
N LEU A 82 -3.21 -7.07 0.92
CA LEU A 82 -3.55 -5.82 0.25
C LEU A 82 -2.77 -5.66 -1.07
N GLY A 83 -1.46 -5.96 -1.06
CA GLY A 83 -0.62 -5.93 -2.26
C GLY A 83 -1.15 -6.84 -3.37
N PHE A 84 -1.48 -8.09 -3.04
CA PHE A 84 -2.08 -9.02 -4.02
C PHE A 84 -3.46 -8.56 -4.50
N ALA A 85 -4.30 -8.02 -3.62
CA ALA A 85 -5.62 -7.51 -3.98
C ALA A 85 -5.51 -6.34 -4.98
N LEU A 86 -4.59 -5.39 -4.74
CA LEU A 86 -4.35 -4.27 -5.63
C LEU A 86 -3.78 -4.72 -6.98
N LEU A 87 -2.84 -5.68 -6.99
CA LEU A 87 -2.32 -6.26 -8.23
C LEU A 87 -3.43 -6.97 -9.04
N GLY A 88 -4.31 -7.71 -8.38
CA GLY A 88 -5.46 -8.36 -9.01
C GLY A 88 -6.43 -7.34 -9.61
N LEU A 89 -6.80 -6.31 -8.85
CA LEU A 89 -7.64 -5.19 -9.31
C LEU A 89 -7.01 -4.47 -10.50
N PHE A 90 -5.70 -4.20 -10.45
CA PHE A 90 -4.99 -3.57 -11.54
C PHE A 90 -4.97 -4.45 -12.80
N GLY A 91 -4.76 -5.76 -12.65
CA GLY A 91 -4.83 -6.73 -13.76
C GLY A 91 -6.21 -6.77 -14.42
N LEU A 92 -7.28 -6.82 -13.61
CA LEU A 92 -8.66 -6.77 -14.10
C LEU A 92 -8.97 -5.45 -14.81
N TRP A 93 -8.52 -4.33 -14.25
CA TRP A 93 -8.69 -3.01 -14.84
C TRP A 93 -7.95 -2.89 -16.19
N ALA A 94 -6.69 -3.32 -16.25
CA ALA A 94 -5.90 -3.31 -17.47
C ALA A 94 -6.53 -4.19 -18.56
N TYR A 95 -7.00 -5.39 -18.20
CA TYR A 95 -7.73 -6.27 -19.10
C TYR A 95 -9.02 -5.60 -19.65
N GLY A 96 -9.79 -4.94 -18.78
CA GLY A 96 -10.98 -4.18 -19.17
C GLY A 96 -10.67 -3.04 -20.16
N GLN A 97 -9.59 -2.28 -19.94
CA GLN A 97 -9.17 -1.22 -20.86
C GLN A 97 -8.76 -1.78 -22.23
N VAL A 98 -8.00 -2.88 -22.25
CA VAL A 98 -7.63 -3.56 -23.51
C VAL A 98 -8.88 -4.07 -24.23
N GLN A 99 -9.88 -4.61 -23.52
CA GLN A 99 -11.15 -5.00 -24.14
C GLN A 99 -11.95 -3.82 -24.71
N GLN A 100 -12.00 -2.68 -24.01
CA GLN A 100 -12.67 -1.47 -24.49
C GLN A 100 -12.01 -0.91 -25.76
N LEU A 101 -10.68 -0.96 -25.85
CA LEU A 101 -9.91 -0.56 -27.03
C LEU A 101 -9.96 -1.61 -28.17
N SER A 102 -10.07 -2.89 -27.83
CA SER A 102 -10.15 -4.01 -28.78
C SER A 102 -11.53 -4.16 -29.43
N LYS A 103 -12.58 -3.61 -28.81
CA LYS A 103 -13.85 -3.35 -29.49
C LYS A 103 -13.63 -2.23 -30.52
N LYS A 104 -12.92 -2.55 -31.61
CA LYS A 104 -13.02 -1.83 -32.87
C LYS A 104 -14.49 -1.64 -33.13
N THR A 105 -14.91 -0.39 -33.19
CA THR A 105 -16.09 0.08 -33.90
C THR A 105 -16.41 -0.90 -35.01
N LYS A 106 -17.40 -1.78 -34.78
CA LYS A 106 -18.07 -2.46 -35.88
C LYS A 106 -18.68 -1.29 -36.65
N LYS A 107 -17.99 -0.81 -37.68
CA LYS A 107 -18.58 0.12 -38.64
C LYS A 107 -19.86 -0.57 -39.08
N ALA A 108 -20.99 0.05 -38.74
CA ALA A 108 -22.29 -0.36 -39.25
C ALA A 108 -22.16 -0.59 -40.76
N PRO A 109 -22.86 -1.57 -41.34
CA PRO A 109 -22.79 -1.80 -42.78
C PRO A 109 -23.02 -0.45 -43.45
N LYS A 110 -22.07 -0.03 -44.30
CA LYS A 110 -22.19 1.21 -45.04
C LYS A 110 -23.40 1.01 -45.95
N VAL A 111 -24.55 1.57 -45.54
CA VAL A 111 -25.72 1.67 -46.40
C VAL A 111 -25.26 2.51 -47.58
N GLU A 112 -25.10 1.86 -48.73
CA GLU A 112 -24.79 2.54 -49.97
C GLU A 112 -26.01 3.36 -50.37
N LEU A 113 -26.03 4.62 -49.93
CA LEU A 113 -26.78 5.65 -50.62
C LEU A 113 -26.11 5.82 -51.97
N GLY A 114 -26.59 5.06 -52.95
CA GLY A 114 -26.14 5.17 -54.33
C GLY A 114 -26.32 6.60 -54.80
N THR A 115 -25.22 7.29 -55.07
CA THR A 115 -25.22 8.47 -55.93
C THR A 115 -25.36 7.99 -57.38
N GLY A 116 -26.53 7.44 -57.70
CA GLY A 116 -26.98 7.28 -59.07
C GLY A 116 -27.52 8.63 -59.52
N THR A 117 -26.85 9.26 -60.47
CA THR A 117 -27.33 10.43 -61.20
C THR A 117 -28.61 10.06 -61.93
N THR A 118 -29.76 10.23 -61.28
CA THR A 118 -31.03 10.41 -61.96
C THR A 118 -31.37 11.87 -61.77
N ASP A 119 -31.28 12.62 -62.87
CA ASP A 119 -31.93 13.92 -62.99
C ASP A 119 -33.38 13.75 -62.53
N ALA A 120 -33.63 14.16 -61.29
CA ALA A 120 -34.98 14.36 -60.80
C ALA A 120 -35.50 15.56 -61.57
N ASN A 121 -36.07 15.23 -62.74
CA ASN A 121 -36.93 16.06 -63.55
C ASN A 121 -37.74 16.96 -62.62
N ILE A 122 -37.32 18.20 -62.57
CA ILE A 122 -37.75 19.28 -61.68
C ILE A 122 -39.22 19.67 -61.87
N ASP A 123 -40.00 18.95 -62.68
CA ASP A 123 -41.25 19.48 -63.22
C ASP A 123 -42.48 18.56 -63.16
N GLU A 124 -42.45 17.33 -62.63
CA GLU A 124 -43.68 16.49 -62.64
C GLU A 124 -44.75 16.94 -61.62
N TRP A 125 -44.34 17.38 -60.42
CA TRP A 125 -45.28 17.87 -59.39
C TRP A 125 -45.73 19.33 -59.61
N LEU A 126 -45.15 20.00 -60.61
CA LEU A 126 -45.44 21.40 -60.94
C LEU A 126 -46.34 21.55 -62.18
N GLU A 127 -46.59 20.46 -62.92
CA GLU A 127 -47.55 20.45 -64.03
C GLU A 127 -48.97 20.78 -63.54
N GLY A 128 -49.55 21.86 -64.05
CA GLY A 128 -50.89 22.35 -63.66
C GLY A 128 -50.89 23.54 -62.70
N THR A 129 -49.74 23.95 -62.17
CA THR A 129 -49.63 25.17 -61.35
C THR A 129 -49.34 26.41 -62.20
N SER A 130 -49.82 27.58 -61.78
CA SER A 130 -49.62 28.86 -62.48
C SER A 130 -48.15 29.31 -62.60
N PHE A 131 -47.22 28.60 -61.95
CA PHE A 131 -45.79 28.88 -61.99
C PHE A 131 -45.15 28.52 -63.34
N VAL A 132 -45.58 27.42 -63.97
CA VAL A 132 -45.06 26.96 -65.29
C VAL A 132 -45.50 27.87 -66.44
N GLN A 133 -46.67 28.50 -66.33
CA GLN A 133 -47.15 29.43 -67.37
C GLN A 133 -46.35 30.74 -67.41
N ARG A 134 -45.81 31.17 -66.27
CA ARG A 134 -45.01 32.41 -66.16
C ARG A 134 -43.61 32.26 -66.74
N SER A 135 -43.00 31.08 -66.63
CA SER A 135 -41.68 30.79 -67.18
C SER A 135 -41.70 30.65 -68.72
N LYS A 136 -42.79 30.13 -69.31
CA LYS A 136 -42.97 30.06 -70.77
C LYS A 136 -43.21 31.42 -71.41
N SER A 137 -43.92 32.34 -70.75
CA SER A 137 -44.17 33.69 -71.27
C SER A 137 -42.91 34.57 -71.31
N LYS A 138 -42.00 34.42 -70.33
CA LYS A 138 -40.73 35.16 -70.29
C LYS A 138 -39.69 34.69 -71.31
N LYS A 139 -39.87 33.52 -71.94
CA LYS A 139 -38.91 32.96 -72.91
C LYS A 139 -39.25 33.30 -74.38
N LYS A 140 -40.31 34.09 -74.64
CA LYS A 140 -40.77 34.48 -75.99
C LYS A 140 -40.63 35.98 -76.31
N GLN A 141 -39.94 36.75 -75.46
CA GLN A 141 -39.52 38.13 -75.75
C GLN A 141 -38.00 38.26 -75.61
N THR A 142 -37.30 37.61 -76.53
CA THR A 142 -35.95 37.95 -77.03
C THR A 142 -35.81 37.29 -78.39
#